data_AF-D6SPG9-F1
#
_entry.id   AF-D6SPG9-F1
#
_cell.length_a   1.000
_cell.length_b   1.000
_cell.length_c   1.000
_cell.angle_alpha   90.00
_cell.angle_beta   90.00
_cell.angle_gamma   90.00
#
_symmetry.space_group_name_H-M   'P 1'
#
loop_
_entity.id
_entity.type
_entity.pdbx_description
1 polymer ?
#
loop_
_entity_poly.entity_id
_entity_poly.type
_entity_poly.pdbx_seq_one_letter_code
_entity_poly.pdbx_strand_id
1 'polypeptide(L)'
;MKRLDMDCLAAINFEIRWSSPEAVHREHFMARKANMWRDIFPADLKEALMGQPAGGEAVVSCRPGEAVPARSGQDILSTRPQNFMRREFLGRYVEPARGRFYPRGMLAGAGFFSTDMRPCRITALDEKELRVDCAHPLSDYNVEVRARLEDLATKECEIGGRMNHWMEEILGSGPGMQARTGNAPTQFAHAHGFERNDSMDDARFYSSPRFIDHIDARARGFLAGEYARELEPDMKVLDLMSSVTSHVPQDMQLQVTGLGLNPEEMQANPVLDSHVVHDLNRYQELPFNDESYDAVLCSLSVEYLTSPWAVAREVARVLRSGGIFMAGFSNRWFPPKVVRLWQELHEFERSGFVLDLLLQTNSFKDLESISIRNWWRPEDDPHTGQTWVSDPVYVVKGRKI
;
A
#
# COMPACT_ATOMS: atom_id res chain seq x y z
N MET A 1 -11.94 35.93 -2.42
CA MET A 1 -11.54 34.51 -2.46
C MET A 1 -12.80 33.68 -2.32
N LYS A 2 -12.99 32.69 -3.18
CA LYS A 2 -14.16 31.82 -3.14
C LYS A 2 -14.16 30.98 -1.86
N ARG A 3 -15.33 30.73 -1.29
CA ARG A 3 -15.55 29.93 -0.09
C ARG A 3 -16.42 28.73 -0.44
N LEU A 4 -16.25 27.63 0.28
CA LEU A 4 -17.04 26.42 0.09
C LEU A 4 -18.49 26.68 0.50
N ASP A 5 -19.42 26.37 -0.40
CA ASP A 5 -20.85 26.37 -0.13
C ASP A 5 -21.52 25.13 -0.77
N MET A 6 -22.85 25.04 -0.66
CA MET A 6 -23.64 23.91 -1.17
C MET A 6 -23.66 23.85 -2.71
N ASP A 7 -23.36 24.96 -3.36
CA ASP A 7 -23.34 25.13 -4.82
C ASP A 7 -21.93 24.98 -5.40
N CYS A 8 -20.97 24.52 -4.58
CA CYS A 8 -19.62 24.21 -4.99
C CYS A 8 -19.41 22.71 -5.26
N LEU A 9 -18.52 22.42 -6.21
CA LEU A 9 -17.77 21.17 -6.25
C LEU A 9 -16.38 21.44 -5.66
N ALA A 10 -15.94 20.58 -4.76
CA ALA A 10 -14.63 20.68 -4.12
C ALA A 10 -13.72 19.54 -4.53
N ALA A 11 -12.45 19.85 -4.77
CA ALA A 11 -11.38 18.87 -4.66
C ALA A 11 -10.97 18.83 -3.18
N ILE A 12 -11.13 17.68 -2.53
CA ILE A 12 -10.81 17.49 -1.12
C ILE A 12 -9.76 16.41 -0.99
N ASN A 13 -8.63 16.74 -0.38
CA ASN A 13 -7.63 15.77 0.02
C ASN A 13 -7.98 15.26 1.42
N PHE A 14 -8.45 14.02 1.50
CA PHE A 14 -8.68 13.36 2.77
C PHE A 14 -7.39 12.71 3.25
N GLU A 15 -7.11 12.84 4.53
CA GLU A 15 -6.10 12.07 5.24
C GLU A 15 -6.77 11.34 6.40
N ILE A 16 -6.69 10.02 6.36
CA ILE A 16 -7.17 9.13 7.42
C ILE A 16 -5.98 8.71 8.24
N ARG A 17 -6.08 8.76 9.57
CA ARG A 17 -5.08 8.23 10.49
C ARG A 17 -5.70 7.26 11.47
N TRP A 18 -5.03 6.14 11.67
CA TRP A 18 -5.38 5.18 12.71
C TRP A 18 -4.11 4.43 13.15
N SER A 19 -4.20 3.68 14.25
CA SER A 19 -3.06 2.95 14.78
C SER A 19 -3.46 1.53 15.16
N SER A 20 -2.65 0.57 14.72
CA SER A 20 -2.67 -0.80 15.21
C SER A 20 -1.67 -0.98 16.35
N PRO A 21 -1.65 -2.13 17.05
CA PRO A 21 -0.60 -2.42 18.01
C PRO A 21 0.80 -2.42 17.39
N GLU A 22 0.92 -2.75 16.10
CA GLU A 22 2.20 -2.89 15.42
C GLU A 22 2.69 -1.61 14.71
N ALA A 23 1.79 -0.74 14.24
CA ALA A 23 2.14 0.35 13.35
C ALA A 23 1.15 1.53 13.38
N VAL A 24 1.62 2.68 12.91
CA VAL A 24 0.77 3.84 12.58
C VAL A 24 0.42 3.80 11.09
N HIS A 25 -0.81 4.14 10.75
CA HIS A 25 -1.30 4.06 9.38
C HIS A 25 -1.83 5.43 8.94
N ARG A 26 -1.46 5.83 7.71
CA ARG A 26 -1.96 7.04 7.04
C ARG A 26 -2.50 6.72 5.66
N GLU A 27 -3.69 7.20 5.35
CA GLU A 27 -4.29 7.02 4.04
C GLU A 27 -4.73 8.36 3.44
N HIS A 28 -4.13 8.71 2.31
CA HIS A 28 -4.48 9.89 1.54
C HIS A 28 -5.38 9.51 0.37
N PHE A 29 -6.49 10.23 0.23
CA PHE A 29 -7.45 10.00 -0.84
C PHE A 29 -7.96 11.32 -1.41
N MET A 30 -7.75 11.52 -2.70
CA MET A 30 -8.24 12.70 -3.41
C MET A 30 -9.70 12.52 -3.82
N ALA A 31 -10.62 13.20 -3.15
CA ALA A 31 -12.00 13.37 -3.60
C ALA A 31 -12.09 14.49 -4.64
N ARG A 32 -11.89 14.13 -5.91
CA ARG A 32 -11.74 15.08 -7.04
C ARG A 32 -12.96 15.96 -7.32
N LYS A 33 -14.16 15.53 -6.93
CA LYS A 33 -15.45 16.20 -7.24
C LYS A 33 -16.46 16.01 -6.10
N ALA A 34 -16.09 16.38 -4.89
CA ALA A 34 -16.97 16.33 -3.73
C ALA A 34 -18.08 17.37 -3.82
N ASN A 35 -19.33 16.94 -3.62
CA ASN A 35 -20.50 17.78 -3.67
C ASN A 35 -21.11 17.89 -2.26
N MET A 36 -20.99 19.07 -1.65
CA MET A 36 -21.42 19.27 -0.27
C MET A 36 -22.92 19.09 -0.08
N TRP A 37 -23.74 19.37 -1.10
CA TRP A 37 -25.19 19.26 -0.99
C TRP A 37 -25.67 17.81 -0.92
N ARG A 38 -25.13 16.92 -1.77
CA ARG A 38 -25.62 15.52 -1.89
C ARG A 38 -24.75 14.48 -1.20
N ASP A 39 -23.43 14.66 -1.16
CA ASP A 39 -22.54 13.61 -0.68
C ASP A 39 -22.64 13.46 0.85
N ILE A 40 -22.36 12.26 1.33
CA ILE A 40 -22.37 11.92 2.75
C ILE A 40 -20.94 11.99 3.27
N PHE A 41 -20.76 12.77 4.33
CA PHE A 41 -19.51 12.96 5.06
C PHE A 41 -19.67 12.42 6.48
N PRO A 42 -18.57 12.14 7.20
CA PRO A 42 -18.61 11.98 8.65
C PRO A 42 -19.39 13.12 9.32
N ALA A 43 -20.01 12.81 10.45
CA ALA A 43 -20.67 13.81 11.30
C ALA A 43 -19.71 14.98 11.59
N ASP A 44 -20.24 16.19 11.64
CA ASP A 44 -19.55 17.46 11.92
C ASP A 44 -18.49 17.89 10.87
N LEU A 45 -17.94 16.98 10.06
CA LEU A 45 -16.88 17.31 9.10
C LEU A 45 -17.37 18.26 8.01
N LYS A 46 -18.56 18.00 7.48
CA LYS A 46 -19.18 18.87 6.47
C LYS A 46 -19.38 20.28 7.03
N GLU A 47 -19.98 20.39 8.22
CA GLU A 47 -20.24 21.69 8.86
C GLU A 47 -18.95 22.46 9.13
N ALA A 48 -17.90 21.77 9.58
CA ALA A 48 -16.60 22.35 9.82
C ALA A 48 -15.92 22.89 8.54
N LEU A 49 -16.15 22.25 7.38
CA LEU A 49 -15.61 22.70 6.08
C LEU A 49 -16.40 23.85 5.46
N MET A 50 -17.70 23.97 5.75
CA MET A 50 -18.55 24.98 5.14
C MET A 50 -18.04 26.40 5.40
N GLY A 51 -17.99 27.22 4.35
CA GLY A 51 -17.52 28.61 4.41
C GLY A 51 -16.00 28.79 4.43
N GLN A 52 -15.22 27.71 4.45
CA GLN A 52 -13.77 27.77 4.34
C GLN A 52 -13.31 28.00 2.88
N PRO A 53 -12.18 28.71 2.66
CA PRO A 53 -11.59 28.86 1.33
C PRO A 53 -10.74 27.63 0.94
N ALA A 54 -10.25 27.59 -0.30
CA ALA A 54 -9.17 26.67 -0.68
C ALA A 54 -7.96 26.85 0.26
N GLY A 55 -7.35 25.73 0.66
CA GLY A 55 -6.35 25.63 1.72
C GLY A 55 -6.95 25.44 3.13
N GLY A 56 -8.25 25.63 3.30
CA GLY A 56 -8.96 25.33 4.55
C GLY A 56 -8.93 23.85 4.91
N GLU A 57 -9.00 23.56 6.21
CA GLU A 57 -8.91 22.21 6.76
C GLU A 57 -9.96 22.01 7.86
N ALA A 58 -10.48 20.78 7.97
CA ALA A 58 -11.24 20.31 9.11
C ALA A 58 -10.74 18.93 9.54
N VAL A 59 -10.83 18.65 10.84
CA VAL A 59 -10.45 17.37 11.43
C VAL A 59 -11.57 16.90 12.34
N VAL A 60 -11.94 15.63 12.22
CA VAL A 60 -12.86 14.95 13.13
C VAL A 60 -12.24 13.64 13.61
N SER A 61 -12.56 13.24 14.83
CA SER A 61 -12.17 11.94 15.39
C SER A 61 -13.39 11.06 15.50
N CYS A 62 -13.32 9.88 14.87
CA CYS A 62 -14.39 8.89 14.86
C CYS A 62 -14.03 7.73 15.79
N ARG A 63 -14.92 7.39 16.70
CA ARG A 63 -14.86 6.17 17.52
C ARG A 63 -15.23 4.94 16.69
N PRO A 64 -14.90 3.72 17.16
CA PRO A 64 -15.43 2.49 16.57
C PRO A 64 -16.94 2.56 16.35
N GLY A 65 -17.37 2.34 15.10
CA GLY A 65 -18.79 2.44 14.71
C GLY A 65 -19.22 3.75 14.06
N GLU A 66 -18.41 4.81 14.13
CA GLU A 66 -18.79 6.13 13.60
C GLU A 66 -18.35 6.34 12.14
N ALA A 67 -17.12 5.95 11.79
CA ALA A 67 -16.62 6.05 10.40
C ALA A 67 -17.00 4.83 9.54
N VAL A 68 -17.07 3.65 10.17
CA VAL A 68 -17.44 2.37 9.56
C VAL A 68 -18.35 1.62 10.53
N PRO A 69 -19.18 0.66 10.06
CA PRO A 69 -20.07 -0.07 10.96
C PRO A 69 -19.34 -0.70 12.14
N ALA A 70 -19.93 -0.57 13.34
CA ALA A 70 -19.43 -1.18 14.55
C ALA A 70 -19.44 -2.71 14.41
N ARG A 71 -18.44 -3.37 15.00
CA ARG A 71 -18.39 -4.82 15.05
C ARG A 71 -19.65 -5.38 15.72
N SER A 72 -20.27 -6.35 15.08
CA SER A 72 -21.41 -7.11 15.58
C SER A 72 -21.03 -8.57 15.81
N GLY A 73 -21.73 -9.26 16.73
CA GLY A 73 -21.58 -10.70 16.91
C GLY A 73 -21.93 -11.50 15.65
N GLN A 74 -22.76 -10.93 14.76
CA GLN A 74 -23.12 -11.54 13.46
C GLN A 74 -21.98 -11.50 12.42
N ASP A 75 -20.94 -10.69 12.65
CA ASP A 75 -19.79 -10.63 11.76
C ASP A 75 -18.88 -11.84 11.90
N ILE A 76 -18.98 -12.59 13.00
CA ILE A 76 -18.17 -13.78 13.23
C ILE A 76 -18.89 -15.01 12.70
N LEU A 77 -18.31 -15.60 11.66
CA LEU A 77 -18.76 -16.86 11.08
C LEU A 77 -17.89 -18.01 11.60
N SER A 78 -18.52 -19.04 12.14
CA SER A 78 -17.88 -20.33 12.41
C SER A 78 -18.45 -21.39 11.48
N THR A 79 -17.59 -22.05 10.72
CA THR A 79 -17.98 -23.03 9.71
C THR A 79 -16.92 -24.13 9.56
N ARG A 80 -17.06 -25.03 8.58
CA ARG A 80 -16.07 -26.08 8.29
C ARG A 80 -15.14 -25.65 7.15
N PRO A 81 -13.86 -26.08 7.12
CA PRO A 81 -12.92 -25.74 6.06
C PRO A 81 -13.40 -26.10 4.64
N GLN A 82 -14.19 -27.17 4.50
CA GLN A 82 -14.79 -27.60 3.23
C GLN A 82 -15.77 -26.57 2.62
N ASN A 83 -16.28 -25.63 3.43
CA ASN A 83 -17.20 -24.58 2.96
C ASN A 83 -16.45 -23.39 2.33
N PHE A 84 -15.12 -23.39 2.38
CA PHE A 84 -14.26 -22.48 1.64
C PHE A 84 -14.13 -22.95 0.19
N MET A 85 -14.78 -22.22 -0.71
CA MET A 85 -14.75 -22.42 -2.16
C MET A 85 -13.43 -21.92 -2.74
N ARG A 86 -12.50 -22.85 -2.90
CA ARG A 86 -11.22 -22.61 -3.57
C ARG A 86 -11.46 -22.14 -5.00
N ARG A 87 -10.82 -21.03 -5.36
CA ARG A 87 -10.76 -20.56 -6.74
C ARG A 87 -9.42 -20.92 -7.34
N GLU A 88 -9.45 -21.33 -8.59
CA GLU A 88 -8.24 -21.50 -9.36
C GLU A 88 -7.72 -20.13 -9.79
N PHE A 89 -6.43 -19.91 -9.56
CA PHE A 89 -5.71 -18.72 -9.95
C PHE A 89 -4.33 -19.15 -10.43
N LEU A 90 -3.98 -18.81 -11.68
CA LEU A 90 -2.72 -19.18 -12.33
C LEU A 90 -2.43 -20.70 -12.25
N GLY A 91 -3.45 -21.53 -12.51
CA GLY A 91 -3.31 -23.00 -12.54
C GLY A 91 -3.22 -23.68 -11.17
N ARG A 92 -3.47 -22.95 -10.07
CA ARG A 92 -3.42 -23.49 -8.71
C ARG A 92 -4.57 -22.95 -7.88
N TYR A 93 -4.97 -23.71 -6.85
CA TYR A 93 -6.02 -23.27 -5.94
C TYR A 93 -5.47 -22.30 -4.90
N VAL A 94 -6.23 -21.23 -4.64
CA VAL A 94 -5.98 -20.32 -3.51
C VAL A 94 -6.41 -21.04 -2.23
N GLU A 95 -5.45 -21.24 -1.31
CA GLU A 95 -5.68 -21.93 -0.05
C GLU A 95 -5.99 -20.93 1.09
N PRO A 96 -6.89 -21.30 2.02
CA PRO A 96 -7.16 -20.50 3.21
C PRO A 96 -5.96 -20.54 4.17
N ALA A 97 -5.61 -19.40 4.74
CA ALA A 97 -4.55 -19.29 5.74
C ALA A 97 -4.94 -18.31 6.85
N ARG A 98 -4.46 -18.57 8.07
CA ARG A 98 -4.82 -17.78 9.25
C ARG A 98 -4.27 -16.35 9.15
N GLY A 99 -5.10 -15.37 9.45
CA GLY A 99 -4.80 -13.93 9.41
C GLY A 99 -4.96 -13.29 8.04
N ARG A 100 -5.07 -14.09 6.96
CA ARG A 100 -5.26 -13.61 5.59
C ARG A 100 -6.70 -13.13 5.35
N PHE A 101 -6.83 -12.18 4.42
CA PHE A 101 -8.11 -11.71 3.89
C PHE A 101 -8.48 -12.41 2.59
N TYR A 102 -9.77 -12.64 2.41
CA TYR A 102 -10.35 -13.21 1.20
C TYR A 102 -11.68 -12.52 0.88
N PRO A 103 -12.12 -12.50 -0.40
CA PRO A 103 -13.49 -12.15 -0.74
C PRO A 103 -14.48 -13.07 -0.02
N ARG A 104 -15.53 -12.51 0.58
CA ARG A 104 -16.62 -13.27 1.22
C ARG A 104 -17.27 -14.29 0.29
N GLY A 105 -17.23 -14.05 -1.03
CA GLY A 105 -17.70 -15.00 -2.03
C GLY A 105 -16.89 -16.29 -2.13
N MET A 106 -15.72 -16.40 -1.48
CA MET A 106 -15.03 -17.68 -1.25
C MET A 106 -15.67 -18.50 -0.13
N LEU A 107 -16.62 -17.95 0.63
CA LEU A 107 -17.40 -18.66 1.65
C LEU A 107 -18.79 -19.04 1.15
N ALA A 108 -18.95 -19.27 -0.16
CA ALA A 108 -20.27 -19.59 -0.72
C ALA A 108 -20.85 -20.90 -0.17
N GLY A 109 -20.00 -21.85 0.24
CA GLY A 109 -20.44 -23.05 0.98
C GLY A 109 -21.02 -22.76 2.37
N ALA A 110 -20.86 -21.53 2.87
CA ALA A 110 -21.42 -21.03 4.13
C ALA A 110 -22.53 -19.97 3.92
N GLY A 111 -23.07 -19.85 2.70
CA GLY A 111 -24.24 -19.02 2.41
C GLY A 111 -23.96 -17.62 1.84
N PHE A 112 -22.70 -17.29 1.53
CA PHE A 112 -22.36 -16.04 0.83
C PHE A 112 -22.56 -16.16 -0.69
N PHE A 113 -22.91 -15.06 -1.35
CA PHE A 113 -22.94 -15.03 -2.81
C PHE A 113 -21.53 -15.10 -3.39
N SER A 114 -21.31 -15.90 -4.43
CA SER A 114 -19.98 -16.10 -5.03
C SER A 114 -19.38 -14.81 -5.63
N THR A 115 -20.20 -13.81 -5.94
CA THR A 115 -19.74 -12.50 -6.44
C THR A 115 -19.46 -11.49 -5.33
N ASP A 116 -19.63 -11.84 -4.05
CA ASP A 116 -19.38 -10.94 -2.93
C ASP A 116 -17.87 -10.68 -2.77
N MET A 117 -17.46 -9.48 -3.19
CA MET A 117 -16.05 -9.04 -3.14
C MET A 117 -15.68 -8.35 -1.84
N ARG A 118 -16.63 -8.16 -0.91
CA ARG A 118 -16.30 -7.59 0.40
C ARG A 118 -15.32 -8.51 1.10
N PRO A 119 -14.34 -7.96 1.82
CA PRO A 119 -13.34 -8.78 2.48
C PRO A 119 -13.91 -9.49 3.71
N CYS A 120 -13.25 -10.58 4.06
CA CYS A 120 -13.37 -11.27 5.34
C CYS A 120 -12.01 -11.86 5.71
N ARG A 121 -11.74 -11.99 7.01
CA ARG A 121 -10.46 -12.42 7.55
C ARG A 121 -10.58 -13.78 8.20
N ILE A 122 -9.71 -14.72 7.85
CA ILE A 122 -9.66 -16.01 8.55
C ILE A 122 -8.96 -15.80 9.90
N THR A 123 -9.65 -16.00 11.01
CA THR A 123 -9.11 -15.81 12.36
C THR A 123 -8.64 -17.12 13.00
N ALA A 124 -9.26 -18.24 12.64
CA ALA A 124 -8.83 -19.58 13.02
C ALA A 124 -9.07 -20.58 11.89
N LEU A 125 -8.17 -21.56 11.77
CA LEU A 125 -8.23 -22.62 10.76
C LEU A 125 -7.56 -23.88 11.33
N ASP A 126 -8.32 -24.97 11.41
CA ASP A 126 -7.84 -26.34 11.65
C ASP A 126 -8.61 -27.34 10.77
N GLU A 127 -8.45 -28.65 11.00
CA GLU A 127 -9.10 -29.70 10.19
C GLU A 127 -10.63 -29.71 10.30
N LYS A 128 -11.20 -29.17 11.37
CA LYS A 128 -12.64 -29.22 11.71
C LYS A 128 -13.30 -27.85 11.69
N GLU A 129 -12.56 -26.79 12.04
CA GLU A 129 -13.07 -25.44 12.20
C GLU A 129 -12.39 -24.45 11.24
N LEU A 130 -13.22 -23.64 10.60
CA LEU A 130 -12.86 -22.41 9.92
C LEU A 130 -13.63 -21.26 10.58
N ARG A 131 -12.92 -20.36 11.26
CA ARG A 131 -13.49 -19.14 11.83
C ARG A 131 -13.10 -17.94 11.01
N VAL A 132 -14.09 -17.15 10.63
CA VAL A 132 -13.92 -15.97 9.78
C VAL A 132 -14.54 -14.76 10.46
N ASP A 133 -13.80 -13.67 10.43
CA ASP A 133 -14.28 -12.34 10.79
C ASP A 133 -14.68 -11.58 9.52
N CYS A 134 -15.97 -11.30 9.39
CA CYS A 134 -16.52 -10.52 8.29
C CYS A 134 -16.66 -9.04 8.65
N ALA A 135 -16.27 -8.56 9.83
CA ALA A 135 -16.41 -7.14 10.16
C ALA A 135 -15.60 -6.25 9.22
N HIS A 136 -15.91 -4.96 9.17
CA HIS A 136 -15.03 -4.02 8.46
C HIS A 136 -13.64 -4.06 9.13
N PRO A 137 -12.52 -4.05 8.39
CA PRO A 137 -11.19 -4.18 9.00
C PRO A 137 -10.85 -3.09 10.04
N LEU A 138 -11.52 -1.94 9.95
CA LEU A 138 -11.42 -0.82 10.90
C LEU A 138 -12.50 -0.80 12.01
N SER A 139 -13.36 -1.81 12.12
CA SER A 139 -14.51 -1.80 13.05
C SER A 139 -14.15 -1.63 14.53
N ASP A 140 -12.90 -1.90 14.93
CA ASP A 140 -12.43 -1.81 16.32
C ASP A 140 -11.47 -0.64 16.58
N TYR A 141 -11.21 0.21 15.58
CA TYR A 141 -10.20 1.27 15.66
C TYR A 141 -10.83 2.66 15.76
N ASN A 142 -10.19 3.53 16.54
CA ASN A 142 -10.44 4.97 16.41
C ASN A 142 -9.78 5.46 15.12
N VAL A 143 -10.47 6.34 14.41
CA VAL A 143 -10.03 6.88 13.13
C VAL A 143 -10.08 8.40 13.19
N GLU A 144 -8.97 9.08 12.94
CA GLU A 144 -8.94 10.52 12.69
C GLU A 144 -9.14 10.77 11.19
N VAL A 145 -10.08 11.64 10.85
CA VAL A 145 -10.39 12.04 9.47
C VAL A 145 -10.09 13.52 9.33
N ARG A 146 -9.05 13.83 8.56
CA ARG A 146 -8.70 15.18 8.15
C ARG A 146 -9.13 15.40 6.71
N ALA A 147 -9.72 16.55 6.42
CA ALA A 147 -10.11 16.96 5.08
C ALA A 147 -9.56 18.35 4.79
N ARG A 148 -8.73 18.46 3.74
CA ARG A 148 -8.18 19.72 3.25
C ARG A 148 -8.78 20.08 1.90
N LEU A 149 -9.29 21.30 1.77
CA LEU A 149 -9.84 21.83 0.53
C LEU A 149 -8.69 22.22 -0.40
N GLU A 150 -8.53 21.53 -1.52
CA GLU A 150 -7.47 21.83 -2.49
C GLU A 150 -7.96 22.84 -3.54
N ASP A 151 -9.20 22.68 -4.03
CA ASP A 151 -9.78 23.58 -5.03
C ASP A 151 -11.33 23.62 -4.96
N LEU A 152 -11.94 24.70 -5.46
CA LEU A 152 -13.37 24.99 -5.38
C LEU A 152 -13.95 25.48 -6.73
N ALA A 153 -14.71 24.64 -7.42
CA ALA A 153 -15.41 24.97 -8.67
C ALA A 153 -16.90 25.31 -8.44
N THR A 154 -17.45 26.28 -9.19
CA THR A 154 -18.86 26.70 -9.02
C THR A 154 -19.70 25.79 -9.88
N LYS A 155 -20.82 25.28 -9.36
CA LYS A 155 -21.78 24.55 -10.20
C LYS A 155 -22.56 25.55 -11.03
N GLU A 156 -22.43 25.47 -12.35
CA GLU A 156 -23.26 26.27 -13.27
C GLU A 156 -24.63 25.64 -13.48
N CYS A 157 -24.75 24.32 -13.31
CA CYS A 157 -26.01 23.59 -13.33
C CYS A 157 -25.92 22.28 -12.52
N GLU A 158 -27.04 21.83 -11.97
CA GLU A 158 -27.14 20.50 -11.33
C GLU A 158 -27.35 19.46 -12.44
N ILE A 159 -26.27 18.84 -12.87
CA ILE A 159 -26.33 17.64 -13.70
C ILE A 159 -26.54 16.45 -12.76
N GLY A 160 -27.53 15.60 -13.05
CA GLY A 160 -27.72 14.34 -12.32
C GLY A 160 -26.39 13.59 -12.17
N GLY A 161 -26.04 13.22 -10.94
CA GLY A 161 -24.72 12.68 -10.62
C GLY A 161 -24.77 11.68 -9.46
N ARG A 162 -23.68 10.94 -9.29
CA ARG A 162 -23.52 9.96 -8.20
C ARG A 162 -23.46 10.69 -6.85
N MET A 163 -24.21 10.18 -5.87
CA MET A 163 -24.03 10.48 -4.45
C MET A 163 -22.89 9.61 -3.94
N ASN A 164 -21.88 10.22 -3.32
CA ASN A 164 -20.77 9.47 -2.71
C ASN A 164 -20.96 9.43 -1.19
N HIS A 165 -20.75 8.26 -0.60
CA HIS A 165 -20.53 8.15 0.84
C HIS A 165 -19.01 8.11 1.08
N TRP A 166 -18.41 9.24 1.46
CA TRP A 166 -16.95 9.38 1.41
C TRP A 166 -16.20 8.38 2.29
N MET A 167 -16.75 8.00 3.45
CA MET A 167 -16.11 6.94 4.26
C MET A 167 -16.20 5.57 3.60
N GLU A 168 -17.24 5.30 2.80
CA GLU A 168 -17.36 4.03 2.09
C GLU A 168 -16.38 3.99 0.91
N GLU A 169 -16.30 5.08 0.15
CA GLU A 169 -15.34 5.22 -0.97
C GLU A 169 -13.88 5.10 -0.49
N ILE A 170 -13.55 5.69 0.66
CA ILE A 170 -12.19 5.71 1.18
C ILE A 170 -11.86 4.40 1.92
N LEU A 171 -12.72 3.95 2.85
CA LEU A 171 -12.41 2.87 3.79
C LEU A 171 -12.93 1.50 3.35
N GLY A 172 -14.01 1.45 2.56
CA GLY A 172 -14.68 0.20 2.18
C GLY A 172 -13.84 -0.75 1.32
N SER A 173 -12.71 -0.28 0.79
CA SER A 173 -11.85 -1.00 -0.15
C SER A 173 -10.47 -1.40 0.40
N GLY A 174 -10.24 -1.36 1.72
CA GLY A 174 -9.06 -2.03 2.27
C GLY A 174 -8.41 -1.49 3.55
N PRO A 175 -8.44 -0.18 3.88
CA PRO A 175 -7.84 0.30 5.13
C PRO A 175 -8.27 -0.53 6.33
N GLY A 176 -7.30 -0.87 7.19
CA GLY A 176 -7.44 -1.83 8.30
C GLY A 176 -6.88 -3.21 8.00
N MET A 177 -6.74 -3.62 6.73
CA MET A 177 -6.16 -4.92 6.36
C MET A 177 -4.66 -5.03 6.66
N GLN A 178 -3.97 -3.90 6.86
CA GLN A 178 -2.55 -3.85 7.19
C GLN A 178 -2.24 -4.45 8.57
N ALA A 179 -3.16 -4.30 9.53
CA ALA A 179 -2.96 -4.69 10.92
C ALA A 179 -3.06 -6.21 11.10
N ARG A 180 -2.36 -6.77 12.09
CA ARG A 180 -2.55 -8.18 12.48
C ARG A 180 -3.89 -8.38 13.20
N THR A 181 -4.27 -9.63 13.44
CA THR A 181 -5.45 -9.97 14.24
C THR A 181 -5.03 -10.73 15.49
N GLY A 182 -5.56 -10.33 16.65
CA GLY A 182 -5.29 -10.97 17.94
C GLY A 182 -3.81 -11.02 18.33
N ASN A 183 -3.01 -10.01 17.94
CA ASN A 183 -1.56 -9.93 18.14
C ASN A 183 -0.79 -11.15 17.59
N ALA A 184 -1.38 -11.90 16.65
CA ALA A 184 -0.75 -13.07 16.07
C ALA A 184 -0.27 -12.78 14.64
N PRO A 185 0.89 -13.31 14.23
CA PRO A 185 1.36 -13.17 12.86
C PRO A 185 0.38 -13.75 11.84
N THR A 186 0.17 -13.01 10.75
CA THR A 186 -0.54 -13.50 9.57
C THR A 186 0.30 -14.56 8.87
N GLN A 187 -0.32 -15.67 8.48
CA GLN A 187 0.34 -16.74 7.74
C GLN A 187 0.38 -16.40 6.24
N PHE A 188 1.33 -15.56 5.86
CA PHE A 188 1.58 -15.23 4.45
C PHE A 188 2.27 -16.38 3.70
N ALA A 189 3.25 -17.02 4.36
CA ALA A 189 3.97 -18.12 3.78
C ALA A 189 3.05 -19.34 3.60
N HIS A 190 2.94 -19.80 2.36
CA HIS A 190 2.28 -21.04 2.00
C HIS A 190 3.02 -21.69 0.84
N ALA A 191 2.76 -22.99 0.62
CA ALA A 191 3.37 -23.73 -0.47
C ALA A 191 3.13 -23.00 -1.80
N HIS A 192 4.21 -22.72 -2.54
CA HIS A 192 4.18 -22.03 -3.84
C HIS A 192 3.83 -20.54 -3.79
N GLY A 193 3.66 -19.90 -2.62
CA GLY A 193 3.32 -18.48 -2.53
C GLY A 193 4.38 -17.55 -3.14
N PHE A 194 5.65 -17.95 -3.09
CA PHE A 194 6.77 -17.19 -3.65
C PHE A 194 7.23 -17.67 -5.02
N GLU A 195 6.48 -18.59 -5.64
CA GLU A 195 6.69 -18.96 -7.04
C GLU A 195 6.19 -17.86 -7.97
N ARG A 196 6.73 -17.84 -9.17
CA ARG A 196 6.38 -16.91 -10.25
C ARG A 196 5.85 -17.69 -11.44
N ASN A 197 5.07 -17.03 -12.29
CA ASN A 197 4.60 -17.62 -13.54
C ASN A 197 5.78 -17.91 -14.49
N ASP A 198 6.71 -16.97 -14.59
CA ASP A 198 7.97 -17.13 -15.31
C ASP A 198 9.11 -17.44 -14.31
N SER A 199 9.51 -18.72 -14.29
CA SER A 199 10.63 -19.22 -13.49
C SER A 199 11.98 -19.14 -14.20
N MET A 200 12.06 -18.54 -15.39
CA MET A 200 13.33 -18.29 -16.08
C MET A 200 14.25 -17.43 -15.23
N ASP A 201 15.56 -17.60 -15.42
CA ASP A 201 16.61 -16.83 -14.75
C ASP A 201 16.39 -15.31 -14.94
N ASP A 202 16.43 -14.56 -13.84
CA ASP A 202 16.24 -13.11 -13.85
C ASP A 202 17.36 -12.41 -14.62
N ALA A 203 18.60 -12.91 -14.55
CA ALA A 203 19.71 -12.35 -15.33
C ALA A 203 19.45 -12.40 -16.84
N ARG A 204 18.71 -13.42 -17.32
CA ARG A 204 18.28 -13.49 -18.73
C ARG A 204 17.13 -12.56 -19.01
N PHE A 205 16.13 -12.53 -18.13
CA PHE A 205 14.93 -11.73 -18.31
C PHE A 205 15.21 -10.21 -18.32
N TYR A 206 16.12 -9.76 -17.45
CA TYR A 206 16.52 -8.36 -17.30
C TYR A 206 17.79 -7.99 -18.11
N SER A 207 18.23 -8.86 -19.03
CA SER A 207 19.42 -8.61 -19.86
C SER A 207 19.26 -7.46 -20.85
N SER A 208 18.03 -7.18 -21.29
CA SER A 208 17.73 -6.05 -22.17
C SER A 208 17.27 -4.86 -21.34
N PRO A 209 17.97 -3.71 -21.40
CA PRO A 209 17.64 -2.55 -20.58
C PRO A 209 16.29 -1.95 -20.97
N ARG A 210 15.61 -1.38 -19.98
CA ARG A 210 14.30 -0.74 -20.11
C ARG A 210 14.37 0.65 -19.52
N PHE A 211 14.54 1.64 -20.40
CA PHE A 211 14.54 3.05 -20.02
C PHE A 211 13.11 3.60 -19.96
N ILE A 212 12.29 3.04 -19.06
CA ILE A 212 10.90 3.47 -18.84
C ILE A 212 10.62 3.65 -17.35
N ASP A 213 9.82 4.65 -17.01
CA ASP A 213 9.25 4.76 -15.68
C ASP A 213 8.13 3.71 -15.49
N HIS A 214 8.07 3.10 -14.30
CA HIS A 214 7.10 2.05 -13.97
C HIS A 214 5.73 2.56 -13.53
N ILE A 215 5.66 3.81 -13.09
CA ILE A 215 4.45 4.51 -12.63
C ILE A 215 4.44 5.95 -13.18
N ASP A 216 3.27 6.57 -13.24
CA ASP A 216 3.15 7.94 -13.76
C ASP A 216 3.88 8.99 -12.90
N ALA A 217 4.14 10.16 -13.49
CA ALA A 217 4.92 11.23 -12.84
C ALA A 217 4.32 11.75 -11.53
N ARG A 218 2.98 11.73 -11.37
CA ARG A 218 2.32 12.14 -10.13
C ARG A 218 2.62 11.13 -9.02
N ALA A 219 2.52 9.84 -9.32
CA ALA A 219 2.86 8.76 -8.38
C ALA A 219 4.34 8.78 -8.00
N ARG A 220 5.25 9.01 -8.97
CA ARG A 220 6.69 9.16 -8.69
C ARG A 220 6.97 10.33 -7.73
N GLY A 221 6.31 11.46 -7.94
CA GLY A 221 6.43 12.63 -7.07
C GLY A 221 5.97 12.35 -5.64
N PHE A 222 4.88 11.58 -5.47
CA PHE A 222 4.43 11.17 -4.14
C PHE A 222 5.43 10.24 -3.45
N LEU A 223 5.95 9.24 -4.16
CA LEU A 223 6.94 8.32 -3.61
C LEU A 223 8.21 9.06 -3.18
N ALA A 224 8.72 9.94 -4.05
CA ALA A 224 9.88 10.76 -3.74
C ALA A 224 9.64 11.72 -2.57
N GLY A 225 8.43 12.31 -2.48
CA GLY A 225 8.04 13.16 -1.37
C GLY A 225 8.03 12.41 -0.03
N GLU A 226 7.55 11.16 0.01
CA GLU A 226 7.56 10.37 1.24
C GLU A 226 8.98 9.94 1.64
N TYR A 227 9.86 9.65 0.68
CA TYR A 227 11.28 9.38 0.98
C TYR A 227 11.99 10.64 1.46
N ALA A 228 11.73 11.79 0.85
CA ALA A 228 12.33 13.08 1.22
C ALA A 228 12.12 13.46 2.69
N ARG A 229 10.99 13.05 3.28
CA ARG A 229 10.64 13.36 4.68
C ARG A 229 11.56 12.66 5.69
N GLU A 230 12.24 11.59 5.28
CA GLU A 230 13.05 10.75 6.16
C GLU A 230 14.55 10.79 5.83
N LEU A 231 14.90 11.36 4.67
CA LEU A 231 16.28 11.50 4.22
C LEU A 231 16.83 12.88 4.61
N GLU A 232 18.11 12.90 4.93
CA GLU A 232 18.86 14.13 5.24
C GLU A 232 20.11 14.22 4.36
N PRO A 233 20.65 15.43 4.14
CA PRO A 233 21.92 15.58 3.44
C PRO A 233 23.03 14.70 4.03
N ASP A 234 23.93 14.24 3.16
CA ASP A 234 25.08 13.39 3.43
C ASP A 234 24.78 11.95 3.89
N MET A 235 23.51 11.55 3.96
CA MET A 235 23.14 10.15 4.24
C MET A 235 23.66 9.18 3.18
N LYS A 236 24.08 7.99 3.62
CA LYS A 236 24.37 6.84 2.76
C LYS A 236 23.09 6.06 2.52
N VAL A 237 22.66 6.02 1.27
CA VAL A 237 21.41 5.41 0.82
C VAL A 237 21.71 4.22 -0.07
N LEU A 238 21.12 3.06 0.24
CA LEU A 238 21.08 1.91 -0.66
C LEU A 238 19.74 1.90 -1.38
N ASP A 239 19.74 2.10 -2.69
CA ASP A 239 18.58 1.83 -3.54
C ASP A 239 18.58 0.34 -3.94
N LEU A 240 17.76 -0.44 -3.25
CA LEU A 240 17.66 -1.89 -3.35
C LEU A 240 16.74 -2.28 -4.52
N MET A 241 17.24 -3.15 -5.39
CA MET A 241 16.60 -3.52 -6.66
C MET A 241 16.44 -2.33 -7.63
N SER A 242 17.48 -1.49 -7.69
CA SER A 242 17.55 -0.28 -8.49
C SER A 242 17.53 -0.52 -10.00
N SER A 243 17.18 0.52 -10.73
CA SER A 243 17.12 0.61 -12.20
C SER A 243 17.50 2.05 -12.62
N VAL A 244 16.91 2.57 -13.71
CA VAL A 244 17.19 3.91 -14.27
C VAL A 244 16.69 5.07 -13.39
N THR A 245 15.73 4.82 -12.50
CA THR A 245 15.14 5.86 -11.64
C THR A 245 15.21 5.42 -10.18
N SER A 246 15.91 6.18 -9.34
CA SER A 246 15.76 6.11 -7.88
C SER A 246 14.87 7.26 -7.44
N HIS A 247 13.80 6.97 -6.70
CA HIS A 247 12.80 7.95 -6.29
C HIS A 247 13.26 8.83 -5.11
N VAL A 248 14.50 9.33 -5.15
CA VAL A 248 15.07 10.22 -4.14
C VAL A 248 14.95 11.69 -4.55
N PRO A 249 15.02 12.65 -3.61
CA PRO A 249 15.05 14.07 -3.93
C PRO A 249 16.29 14.43 -4.75
N GLN A 250 16.12 15.11 -5.88
CA GLN A 250 17.23 15.49 -6.76
C GLN A 250 18.06 16.67 -6.23
N ASP A 251 17.48 17.47 -5.33
CA ASP A 251 18.07 18.65 -4.72
C ASP A 251 18.76 18.37 -3.37
N MET A 252 18.76 17.11 -2.93
CA MET A 252 19.39 16.67 -1.68
C MET A 252 20.72 15.97 -1.99
N GLN A 253 21.80 16.43 -1.36
CA GLN A 253 23.10 15.78 -1.47
C GLN A 253 23.09 14.46 -0.71
N LEU A 254 23.06 13.34 -1.40
CA LEU A 254 23.05 11.98 -0.84
C LEU A 254 24.23 11.17 -1.40
N GLN A 255 24.63 10.11 -0.69
CA GLN A 255 25.55 9.10 -1.20
C GLN A 255 24.75 7.85 -1.57
N VAL A 256 24.34 7.73 -2.83
CA VAL A 256 23.40 6.69 -3.29
C VAL A 256 24.14 5.56 -3.99
N THR A 257 24.03 4.36 -3.42
CA THR A 257 24.47 3.12 -4.07
C THR A 257 23.25 2.38 -4.61
N GLY A 258 23.23 2.08 -5.91
CA GLY A 258 22.21 1.21 -6.51
C GLY A 258 22.62 -0.26 -6.47
N LEU A 259 21.71 -1.15 -6.09
CA LEU A 259 21.89 -2.58 -6.26
C LEU A 259 20.78 -3.10 -7.16
N GLY A 260 21.11 -3.63 -8.33
CA GLY A 260 20.13 -4.02 -9.34
C GLY A 260 20.61 -5.14 -10.25
N LEU A 261 19.85 -5.42 -11.31
CA LEU A 261 20.14 -6.53 -12.24
C LEU A 261 20.72 -6.07 -13.58
N ASN A 262 20.39 -4.86 -14.03
CA ASN A 262 20.82 -4.35 -15.32
C ASN A 262 21.85 -3.22 -15.12
N PRO A 263 23.12 -3.40 -15.53
CA PRO A 263 24.14 -2.37 -15.35
C PRO A 263 23.91 -1.14 -16.23
N GLU A 264 23.36 -1.28 -17.43
CA GLU A 264 23.09 -0.14 -18.32
C GLU A 264 21.99 0.78 -17.77
N GLU A 265 20.94 0.23 -17.15
CA GLU A 265 19.90 0.99 -16.45
C GLU A 265 20.49 1.78 -15.29
N MET A 266 21.30 1.13 -14.43
CA MET A 266 21.93 1.79 -13.29
C MET A 266 22.98 2.82 -13.70
N GLN A 267 23.71 2.60 -14.81
CA GLN A 267 24.63 3.61 -15.36
C GLN A 267 23.89 4.84 -15.91
N ALA A 268 22.66 4.67 -16.39
CA ALA A 268 21.83 5.77 -16.85
C ALA A 268 21.10 6.50 -15.72
N ASN A 269 21.15 5.98 -14.49
CA ASN A 269 20.49 6.58 -13.34
C ASN A 269 21.30 7.79 -12.82
N PRO A 270 20.77 9.02 -12.93
CA PRO A 270 21.53 10.24 -12.69
C PRO A 270 21.85 10.49 -11.22
N VAL A 271 21.23 9.77 -10.28
CA VAL A 271 21.43 10.01 -8.84
C VAL A 271 22.38 9.00 -8.18
N LEU A 272 22.79 7.94 -8.88
CA LEU A 272 23.66 6.92 -8.30
C LEU A 272 25.12 7.37 -8.34
N ASP A 273 25.79 7.36 -7.18
CA ASP A 273 27.24 7.55 -7.08
C ASP A 273 28.00 6.27 -7.45
N SER A 274 27.39 5.12 -7.18
CA SER A 274 27.94 3.80 -7.54
C SER A 274 26.82 2.77 -7.70
N HIS A 275 27.12 1.64 -8.34
CA HIS A 275 26.17 0.54 -8.46
C HIS A 275 26.83 -0.84 -8.38
N VAL A 276 26.02 -1.83 -7.98
CA VAL A 276 26.40 -3.25 -7.88
C VAL A 276 25.35 -4.09 -8.60
N VAL A 277 25.80 -4.94 -9.53
CA VAL A 277 24.93 -5.95 -10.16
C VAL A 277 24.84 -7.16 -9.24
N HIS A 278 23.66 -7.44 -8.70
CA HIS A 278 23.44 -8.52 -7.73
C HIS A 278 22.01 -9.05 -7.78
N ASP A 279 21.86 -10.36 -7.99
CA ASP A 279 20.55 -11.02 -8.03
C ASP A 279 20.14 -11.54 -6.65
N LEU A 280 19.24 -10.82 -5.98
CA LEU A 280 18.72 -11.18 -4.66
C LEU A 280 17.88 -12.46 -4.63
N ASN A 281 17.31 -12.86 -5.77
CA ASN A 281 16.52 -14.09 -5.84
C ASN A 281 17.43 -15.33 -5.94
N ARG A 282 18.70 -15.14 -6.30
CA ARG A 282 19.73 -16.18 -6.33
C ARG A 282 20.67 -16.12 -5.13
N TYR A 283 21.09 -14.92 -4.72
CA TYR A 283 22.03 -14.67 -3.63
C TYR A 283 21.42 -13.65 -2.67
N GLN A 284 20.79 -14.13 -1.59
CA GLN A 284 20.04 -13.25 -0.69
C GLN A 284 20.95 -12.34 0.15
N GLU A 285 22.21 -12.76 0.40
CA GLU A 285 23.20 -12.01 1.16
C GLU A 285 23.61 -10.73 0.42
N LEU A 286 23.47 -9.59 1.07
CA LEU A 286 23.85 -8.30 0.49
C LEU A 286 25.37 -8.14 0.52
N PRO A 287 26.02 -7.73 -0.58
CA PRO A 287 27.48 -7.62 -0.69
C PRO A 287 28.03 -6.36 0.01
N PHE A 288 27.50 -6.02 1.17
CA PHE A 288 27.86 -4.86 1.97
C PHE A 288 28.15 -5.26 3.42
N ASN A 289 29.02 -4.50 4.07
CA ASN A 289 29.28 -4.67 5.50
C ASN A 289 28.05 -4.33 6.33
N ASP A 290 28.01 -4.88 7.54
CA ASP A 290 27.04 -4.52 8.56
C ASP A 290 27.07 -3.01 8.81
N GLU A 291 25.90 -2.43 9.08
CA GLU A 291 25.76 -1.03 9.49
C GLU A 291 26.44 0.01 8.56
N SER A 292 26.37 -0.26 7.25
CA SER A 292 27.00 0.55 6.20
C SER A 292 26.11 1.68 5.66
N TYR A 293 24.80 1.59 5.84
CA TYR A 293 23.82 2.55 5.28
C TYR A 293 22.94 3.21 6.35
N ASP A 294 22.60 4.48 6.12
CA ASP A 294 21.64 5.25 6.93
C ASP A 294 20.20 4.97 6.50
N ALA A 295 20.00 4.73 5.19
CA ALA A 295 18.71 4.38 4.62
C ALA A 295 18.83 3.26 3.58
N VAL A 296 17.82 2.39 3.53
CA VAL A 296 17.62 1.40 2.47
C VAL A 296 16.24 1.62 1.86
N LEU A 297 16.19 1.87 0.56
CA LEU A 297 14.97 2.09 -0.20
C LEU A 297 14.71 0.88 -1.09
N CYS A 298 13.46 0.42 -1.19
CA CYS A 298 13.07 -0.63 -2.14
C CYS A 298 11.83 -0.16 -2.90
N SER A 299 12.04 0.34 -4.11
CA SER A 299 10.98 0.97 -4.90
C SER A 299 10.48 0.01 -5.98
N LEU A 300 9.17 -0.23 -5.99
CA LEU A 300 8.45 -0.96 -7.04
C LEU A 300 9.06 -2.35 -7.32
N SER A 301 9.55 -3.01 -6.26
CA SER A 301 10.36 -4.22 -6.40
C SER A 301 10.11 -5.33 -5.36
N VAL A 302 9.54 -5.01 -4.19
CA VAL A 302 9.32 -5.99 -3.11
C VAL A 302 8.43 -7.15 -3.55
N GLU A 303 7.52 -6.89 -4.49
CA GLU A 303 6.58 -7.86 -5.06
C GLU A 303 7.24 -8.95 -5.92
N TYR A 304 8.53 -8.80 -6.27
CA TYR A 304 9.26 -9.79 -7.05
C TYR A 304 10.09 -10.74 -6.19
N LEU A 305 10.35 -10.43 -4.92
CA LEU A 305 11.26 -11.23 -4.08
C LEU A 305 10.75 -12.65 -3.83
N THR A 306 11.55 -13.66 -4.19
CA THR A 306 11.24 -15.08 -3.93
C THR A 306 11.62 -15.53 -2.51
N SER A 307 12.50 -14.78 -1.85
CA SER A 307 12.94 -15.01 -0.46
C SER A 307 12.87 -13.73 0.39
N PRO A 308 11.69 -13.10 0.51
CA PRO A 308 11.56 -11.73 1.04
C PRO A 308 12.00 -11.60 2.50
N TRP A 309 11.75 -12.60 3.36
CA TRP A 309 12.24 -12.55 4.75
C TRP A 309 13.75 -12.69 4.87
N ALA A 310 14.41 -13.42 3.96
CA ALA A 310 15.87 -13.50 3.95
C ALA A 310 16.47 -12.14 3.59
N VAL A 311 15.93 -11.49 2.56
CA VAL A 311 16.33 -10.13 2.15
C VAL A 311 16.03 -9.11 3.25
N ALA A 312 14.88 -9.19 3.93
CA ALA A 312 14.56 -8.29 5.04
C ALA A 312 15.57 -8.37 6.20
N ARG A 313 16.09 -9.56 6.51
CA ARG A 313 17.17 -9.73 7.50
C ARG A 313 18.47 -9.07 7.05
N GLU A 314 18.80 -9.18 5.77
CA GLU A 314 20.00 -8.54 5.21
C GLU A 314 19.86 -7.02 5.18
N VAL A 315 18.68 -6.49 4.86
CA VAL A 315 18.36 -5.06 5.02
C VAL A 315 18.60 -4.60 6.46
N ALA A 316 18.10 -5.36 7.45
CA ALA A 316 18.36 -5.05 8.86
C ALA A 316 19.86 -5.12 9.21
N ARG A 317 20.62 -6.04 8.61
CA ARG A 317 22.06 -6.18 8.85
C ARG A 317 22.83 -4.95 8.34
N VAL A 318 22.58 -4.52 7.10
CA VAL A 318 23.34 -3.41 6.47
C VAL A 318 22.93 -2.03 6.95
N LEU A 319 21.73 -1.86 7.51
CA LEU A 319 21.30 -0.60 8.12
C LEU A 319 22.07 -0.31 9.42
N ARG A 320 22.42 0.95 9.67
CA ARG A 320 22.88 1.41 10.99
C ARG A 320 21.73 1.40 12.00
N SER A 321 22.03 1.26 13.29
CA SER A 321 21.04 1.50 14.34
C SER A 321 20.44 2.91 14.18
N GLY A 322 19.10 3.01 14.27
CA GLY A 322 18.35 4.24 13.97
C GLY A 322 18.12 4.52 12.48
N GLY A 323 18.82 3.82 11.58
CA GLY A 323 18.64 3.91 10.14
C GLY A 323 17.25 3.43 9.68
N ILE A 324 16.83 3.84 8.49
CA ILE A 324 15.46 3.64 8.01
C ILE A 324 15.37 2.70 6.81
N PHE A 325 14.42 1.78 6.84
CA PHE A 325 13.99 1.06 5.64
C PHE A 325 12.68 1.65 5.13
N MET A 326 12.56 1.85 3.82
CA MET A 326 11.32 2.27 3.15
C MET A 326 11.08 1.44 1.90
N ALA A 327 9.96 0.71 1.87
CA ALA A 327 9.48 -0.01 0.69
C ALA A 327 8.32 0.74 0.04
N GLY A 328 8.50 1.18 -1.19
CA GLY A 328 7.46 1.81 -2.01
C GLY A 328 6.93 0.85 -3.05
N PHE A 329 5.62 0.75 -3.25
CA PHE A 329 5.03 -0.08 -4.29
C PHE A 329 3.72 0.50 -4.83
N SER A 330 3.24 -0.06 -5.94
CA SER A 330 2.00 0.36 -6.62
C SER A 330 1.17 -0.86 -7.04
N ASN A 331 0.05 -0.62 -7.72
CA ASN A 331 -0.72 -1.65 -8.42
C ASN A 331 -0.21 -1.94 -9.84
N ARG A 332 0.88 -1.27 -10.27
CA ARG A 332 1.58 -1.60 -11.50
C ARG A 332 2.76 -2.50 -11.18
N TRP A 333 2.71 -3.73 -11.68
CA TRP A 333 3.80 -4.70 -11.61
C TRP A 333 3.85 -5.52 -12.90
N PHE A 334 4.92 -6.28 -13.06
CA PHE A 334 5.14 -7.13 -14.22
C PHE A 334 4.59 -8.56 -13.99
N PRO A 335 3.43 -8.94 -14.59
CA PRO A 335 2.73 -10.17 -14.23
C PRO A 335 3.53 -11.49 -14.36
N PRO A 336 4.46 -11.63 -15.33
CA PRO A 336 5.29 -12.83 -15.40
C PRO A 336 6.22 -13.05 -14.19
N LYS A 337 6.72 -11.97 -13.58
CA LYS A 337 7.78 -12.03 -12.54
C LYS A 337 7.30 -11.76 -11.12
N VAL A 338 6.13 -11.17 -10.95
CA VAL A 338 5.54 -10.95 -9.63
C VAL A 338 5.26 -12.30 -8.94
N VAL A 339 5.54 -12.41 -7.65
CA VAL A 339 5.26 -13.66 -6.92
C VAL A 339 3.76 -13.89 -6.79
N ARG A 340 3.37 -15.16 -6.78
CA ARG A 340 1.97 -15.57 -6.72
C ARG A 340 1.23 -14.97 -5.53
N LEU A 341 1.82 -15.01 -4.34
CA LEU A 341 1.25 -14.48 -3.11
C LEU A 341 0.81 -13.03 -3.29
N TRP A 342 1.64 -12.18 -3.90
CA TRP A 342 1.35 -10.76 -4.08
C TRP A 342 0.08 -10.49 -4.89
N GLN A 343 -0.18 -11.34 -5.89
CA GLN A 343 -1.37 -11.28 -6.74
C GLN A 343 -2.63 -11.79 -6.01
N GLU A 344 -2.47 -12.67 -5.03
CA GLU A 344 -3.55 -13.16 -4.18
C GLU A 344 -3.91 -12.21 -3.04
N LEU A 345 -3.00 -11.31 -2.65
CA LEU A 345 -3.23 -10.33 -1.59
C LEU A 345 -4.21 -9.24 -2.03
N HIS A 346 -5.10 -8.86 -1.13
CA HIS A 346 -5.81 -7.58 -1.27
C HIS A 346 -4.81 -6.42 -1.26
N GLU A 347 -5.18 -5.30 -1.87
CA GLU A 347 -4.30 -4.14 -2.04
C GLU A 347 -3.67 -3.66 -0.73
N PHE A 348 -4.48 -3.45 0.31
CA PHE A 348 -4.01 -3.04 1.64
C PHE A 348 -3.39 -4.21 2.44
N GLU A 349 -3.71 -5.45 2.08
CA GLU A 349 -3.07 -6.62 2.67
C GLU A 349 -1.60 -6.75 2.24
N ARG A 350 -1.22 -6.21 1.07
CA ARG A 350 0.19 -6.10 0.63
C ARG A 350 1.01 -5.23 1.58
N SER A 351 0.46 -4.10 2.03
CA SER A 351 1.12 -3.28 3.07
C SER A 351 1.29 -4.07 4.37
N GLY A 352 0.29 -4.86 4.76
CA GLY A 352 0.40 -5.78 5.90
C GLY A 352 1.48 -6.85 5.72
N PHE A 353 1.64 -7.39 4.51
CA PHE A 353 2.71 -8.32 4.17
C PHE A 353 4.10 -7.68 4.29
N VAL A 354 4.28 -6.48 3.75
CA VAL A 354 5.56 -5.75 3.85
C VAL A 354 5.87 -5.35 5.30
N LEU A 355 4.87 -4.94 6.08
CA LEU A 355 5.03 -4.73 7.53
C LEU A 355 5.46 -6.03 8.24
N ASP A 356 4.87 -7.17 7.85
CA ASP A 356 5.25 -8.47 8.41
C ASP A 356 6.72 -8.82 8.12
N LEU A 357 7.26 -8.46 6.94
CA LEU A 357 8.69 -8.64 6.66
C LEU A 357 9.56 -7.97 7.73
N LEU A 358 9.23 -6.74 8.13
CA LEU A 358 9.97 -6.00 9.15
C LEU A 358 9.75 -6.58 10.55
N LEU A 359 8.50 -6.86 10.91
CA LEU A 359 8.14 -7.45 12.20
C LEU A 359 8.85 -8.79 12.46
N GLN A 360 8.99 -9.64 11.45
CA GLN A 360 9.63 -10.96 11.59
C GLN A 360 11.14 -10.88 11.83
N THR A 361 11.79 -9.75 11.51
CA THR A 361 13.21 -9.57 11.83
C THR A 361 13.44 -9.23 13.31
N ASN A 362 12.41 -8.79 14.04
CA ASN A 362 12.50 -8.20 15.38
C ASN A 362 13.56 -7.08 15.49
N SER A 363 13.92 -6.44 14.38
CA SER A 363 15.01 -5.46 14.30
C SER A 363 14.51 -4.06 14.00
N PHE A 364 13.19 -3.87 13.85
CA PHE A 364 12.58 -2.58 13.52
C PHE A 364 11.57 -2.12 14.56
N LYS A 365 11.47 -0.80 14.72
CA LYS A 365 10.48 -0.06 15.49
C LYS A 365 9.89 1.08 14.66
N ASP A 366 8.95 1.82 15.23
CA ASP A 366 8.32 2.99 14.61
C ASP A 366 7.75 2.67 13.21
N LEU A 367 7.06 1.52 13.12
CA LEU A 367 6.52 1.04 11.87
C LEU A 367 5.37 1.90 11.38
N GLU A 368 5.35 2.15 10.08
CA GLU A 368 4.33 2.97 9.45
C GLU A 368 3.91 2.42 8.09
N SER A 369 2.63 2.61 7.73
CA SER A 369 2.17 2.42 6.36
C SER A 369 1.43 3.66 5.85
N ILE A 370 1.74 4.07 4.62
CA ILE A 370 1.12 5.17 3.92
C ILE A 370 0.45 4.63 2.65
N SER A 371 -0.73 5.14 2.31
CA SER A 371 -1.31 4.97 0.98
C SER A 371 -1.71 6.32 0.40
N ILE A 372 -1.57 6.49 -0.92
CA ILE A 372 -1.96 7.70 -1.65
C ILE A 372 -2.72 7.28 -2.90
N ARG A 373 -4.00 7.66 -3.00
CA ARG A 373 -4.92 7.13 -4.02
C ARG A 373 -5.80 8.21 -4.65
N ASN A 374 -6.34 7.86 -5.82
CA ASN A 374 -7.38 8.59 -6.56
C ASN A 374 -6.99 10.00 -7.06
N TRP A 375 -5.69 10.30 -7.14
CA TRP A 375 -5.19 11.55 -7.71
C TRP A 375 -5.35 11.58 -9.23
N TRP A 376 -5.32 12.78 -9.81
CA TRP A 376 -5.33 12.96 -11.27
C TRP A 376 -4.04 12.45 -11.90
N ARG A 377 -4.17 11.60 -12.92
CA ARG A 377 -3.06 11.24 -13.81
C ARG A 377 -2.61 12.50 -14.58
N PRO A 378 -1.30 12.72 -14.78
CA PRO A 378 -0.80 13.80 -15.63
C PRO A 378 -1.36 13.74 -17.05
N GLU A 379 -1.71 14.89 -17.63
CA GLU A 379 -2.36 14.95 -18.96
C GLU A 379 -1.47 14.41 -20.09
N ASP A 380 -0.16 14.51 -19.92
CA ASP A 380 0.89 14.05 -20.85
C ASP A 380 1.26 12.58 -20.67
N ASP A 381 0.70 11.87 -19.69
CA ASP A 381 0.98 10.44 -19.49
C ASP A 381 0.36 9.58 -20.62
N PRO A 382 1.09 8.60 -21.17
CA PRO A 382 0.61 7.75 -22.26
C PRO A 382 -0.67 6.96 -21.94
N HIS A 383 -0.98 6.71 -20.67
CA HIS A 383 -2.15 5.94 -20.25
C HIS A 383 -3.36 6.83 -19.91
N THR A 384 -3.27 8.15 -20.05
CA THR A 384 -4.38 9.08 -19.74
C THR A 384 -5.65 8.81 -20.55
N GLY A 385 -5.51 8.27 -21.77
CA GLY A 385 -6.66 7.81 -22.56
C GLY A 385 -7.38 6.57 -21.99
N GLN A 386 -6.73 5.80 -21.11
CA GLN A 386 -7.28 4.58 -20.50
C GLN A 386 -7.86 4.86 -19.11
N THR A 387 -7.22 5.74 -18.34
CA THR A 387 -7.66 6.12 -17.00
C THR A 387 -7.17 7.53 -16.64
N TRP A 388 -8.03 8.32 -16.01
CA TRP A 388 -7.66 9.64 -15.45
C TRP A 388 -7.15 9.55 -14.01
N VAL A 389 -7.00 8.33 -13.49
CA VAL A 389 -6.52 8.07 -12.14
C VAL A 389 -5.04 7.76 -12.20
N SER A 390 -4.27 8.52 -11.42
CA SER A 390 -2.85 8.27 -11.20
C SER A 390 -2.67 6.93 -10.48
N ASP A 391 -1.56 6.27 -10.76
CA ASP A 391 -1.14 5.04 -10.12
C ASP A 391 -1.11 5.25 -8.59
N PRO A 392 -1.76 4.38 -7.79
CA PRO A 392 -1.73 4.52 -6.35
C PRO A 392 -0.31 4.24 -5.83
N VAL A 393 0.07 4.89 -4.74
CA VAL A 393 1.35 4.69 -4.07
C VAL A 393 1.12 4.14 -2.68
N TYR A 394 1.90 3.13 -2.32
CA TYR A 394 1.97 2.56 -0.99
C TYR A 394 3.40 2.65 -0.49
N VAL A 395 3.58 3.07 0.75
CA VAL A 395 4.88 3.08 1.41
C VAL A 395 4.76 2.37 2.74
N VAL A 396 5.68 1.45 3.02
CA VAL A 396 5.88 0.87 4.35
C VAL A 396 7.27 1.23 4.81
N LYS A 397 7.39 1.70 6.05
CA LYS A 397 8.68 2.10 6.62
C LYS A 397 8.85 1.65 8.06
N GLY A 398 10.10 1.60 8.51
CA GLY A 398 10.48 1.27 9.88
C GLY A 398 11.93 1.64 10.17
N ARG A 399 12.22 1.95 11.43
CA ARG A 399 13.57 2.31 11.89
C ARG A 399 14.24 1.13 12.57
N LYS A 400 15.51 0.85 12.21
CA LYS A 400 16.31 -0.18 12.87
C LYS A 400 16.49 0.19 14.34
N ILE A 401 16.36 -0.81 15.23
CA ILE A 401 16.37 -0.63 16.68
C ILE A 401 17.68 -0.05 17.20
#